data_AF-A0A251U2R5-F1
#
_entry.id   AF-A0A251U2R5-F1
#
_cell.length_a   1.000
_cell.length_b   1.000
_cell.length_c   1.000
_cell.angle_alpha   90.00
_cell.angle_beta   90.00
_cell.angle_gamma   90.00
#
_symmetry.space_group_name_H-M   'P 1'
#
loop_
_entity.id
_entity.type
_entity.pdbx_description
1 polymer ?
#
loop_
_entity_poly.entity_id
_entity_poly.type
_entity_poly.pdbx_seq_one_letter_code
_entity_poly.pdbx_strand_id
1 'polypeptide(L)'
;MCAGAILQARIHTVVWGAPNKLLGADGSWVRLFCDGDGGSSSMPPNMPCAPPHPFHPNMTVRRGVLAAECAEVMQQFFRLRRKKKTEPEPEPPNLPSSISVSHHHQQHHSNFLSKLHHAFKVIFCL
;
A
#
# COMPACT_ATOMS: atom_id res chain seq x y z
N MET A 1 -1.51 -5.93 -1.04
CA MET A 1 -1.28 -6.03 -2.50
C MET A 1 -0.04 -6.85 -2.83
N CYS A 2 1.18 -6.35 -2.60
CA CYS A 2 2.42 -7.00 -3.06
C CYS A 2 2.60 -8.44 -2.55
N ALA A 3 2.36 -8.69 -1.26
CA ALA A 3 2.49 -10.04 -0.70
C ALA A 3 1.50 -11.05 -1.32
N GLY A 4 0.28 -10.63 -1.65
CA GLY A 4 -0.68 -11.49 -2.36
C GLY A 4 -0.23 -11.80 -3.79
N ALA A 5 0.37 -10.83 -4.48
CA ALA A 5 0.94 -11.04 -5.81
C ALA A 5 2.12 -12.01 -5.79
N ILE A 6 2.98 -11.94 -4.77
CA ILE A 6 4.09 -12.88 -4.55
C ILE A 6 3.56 -14.32 -4.42
N LEU A 7 2.52 -14.52 -3.60
CA LEU A 7 1.89 -15.84 -3.43
C LEU A 7 1.23 -16.32 -4.73
N GLN A 8 0.53 -15.46 -5.47
CA GLN A 8 -0.09 -15.83 -6.74
C GLN A 8 0.94 -16.18 -7.82
N ALA A 9 2.05 -15.45 -7.87
CA ALA A 9 3.16 -15.69 -8.81
C ALA A 9 4.04 -16.89 -8.42
N ARG A 10 3.76 -17.54 -7.29
CA ARG A 10 4.51 -18.69 -6.77
C ARG A 10 6.01 -18.44 -6.59
N ILE A 11 6.33 -17.25 -6.09
CA ILE A 11 7.71 -16.90 -5.75
C ILE A 11 8.14 -17.70 -4.51
N HIS A 12 9.16 -18.53 -4.68
CA HIS A 12 9.67 -19.38 -3.61
C HIS A 12 10.44 -18.60 -2.54
N THR A 13 11.19 -17.58 -2.95
CA THR A 13 12.12 -16.88 -2.07
C THR A 13 11.87 -15.38 -2.11
N VAL A 14 11.64 -14.79 -0.94
CA VAL A 14 11.48 -13.35 -0.78
C VAL A 14 12.60 -12.83 0.11
N VAL A 15 13.27 -11.78 -0.34
CA VAL A 15 14.28 -11.07 0.44
C VAL A 15 13.87 -9.60 0.51
N TRP A 16 13.82 -9.03 1.70
CA TRP A 16 13.51 -7.61 1.87
C TRP A 16 14.33 -6.99 3.00
N GLY A 17 14.55 -5.67 2.91
CA GLY A 17 15.40 -4.91 3.82
C GLY A 17 14.67 -4.31 5.01
N ALA A 18 14.18 -3.07 4.87
CA ALA A 18 13.50 -2.38 5.97
C ALA A 18 12.01 -2.77 6.10
N PRO A 19 11.46 -2.90 7.32
CA PRO A 19 10.05 -3.17 7.51
C PRO A 19 9.19 -1.93 7.20
N ASN A 20 8.04 -2.15 6.56
CA ASN A 20 7.02 -1.12 6.38
C ASN A 20 6.11 -1.07 7.61
N LYS A 21 6.40 -0.14 8.52
CA LYS A 21 5.73 -0.01 9.82
C LYS A 21 4.19 0.17 9.75
N LEU A 22 3.66 0.71 8.65
CA LEU A 22 2.23 1.02 8.56
C LEU A 22 1.44 -0.12 7.90
N LEU A 23 1.96 -0.68 6.81
CA LEU A 23 1.19 -1.57 5.92
C LEU A 23 1.97 -2.83 5.50
N GLY A 24 3.07 -3.15 6.19
CA GLY A 24 3.87 -4.34 5.90
C GLY A 24 3.08 -5.63 6.12
N ALA A 25 3.01 -6.48 5.09
CA ALA A 25 2.25 -7.74 5.11
C ALA A 25 3.05 -8.97 5.58
N ASP A 26 4.26 -8.72 6.11
CA ASP A 26 5.15 -9.73 6.69
C ASP A 26 5.49 -9.35 8.15
N GLY A 27 4.44 -9.15 8.94
CA GLY A 27 4.48 -8.96 10.39
C GLY A 27 4.53 -7.51 10.89
N SER A 28 4.21 -6.52 10.06
CA SER A 28 3.97 -5.14 10.55
C SER A 28 2.47 -4.86 10.76
N TRP A 29 1.62 -5.15 9.77
CA TRP A 29 0.16 -5.01 9.85
C TRP A 29 -0.56 -6.36 9.79
N VAL A 30 -0.05 -7.28 8.98
CA VAL A 30 -0.46 -8.69 8.91
C VAL A 30 0.77 -9.53 8.64
N ARG A 31 0.72 -10.84 8.93
CA ARG A 31 1.80 -11.79 8.65
C ARG A 31 1.32 -12.86 7.69
N LEU A 32 1.57 -12.67 6.39
CA LEU A 32 1.16 -13.62 5.34
C LEU A 32 2.20 -14.69 5.02
N PHE A 33 3.48 -14.42 5.33
CA PHE A 33 4.54 -15.39 5.10
C PHE A 33 4.91 -16.08 6.41
N CYS A 34 4.80 -17.41 6.42
CA CYS A 34 5.21 -18.22 7.56
C CYS A 34 6.58 -18.81 7.27
N ASP A 35 7.37 -18.93 8.33
CA ASP A 35 8.64 -19.63 8.25
C ASP A 35 8.32 -21.14 8.22
N GLY A 36 8.87 -21.87 7.24
CA GLY A 36 8.59 -23.28 6.99
C GLY A 36 9.19 -24.23 8.02
N ASP A 37 10.06 -23.75 8.90
CA ASP A 37 10.42 -24.42 10.15
C ASP A 37 10.24 -23.43 11.30
N GLY A 38 9.98 -23.93 12.51
CA GLY A 38 9.79 -23.15 13.74
C GLY A 38 11.03 -22.38 14.22
N GLY A 39 11.89 -21.93 13.31
CA GLY A 39 13.06 -21.13 13.54
C GLY A 39 12.70 -19.76 14.08
N SER A 40 13.13 -19.55 15.33
CA SER A 40 13.22 -18.30 16.07
C SER A 40 13.45 -17.07 15.17
N SER A 41 12.37 -16.45 14.70
CA SER A 41 12.41 -15.12 14.13
C SER A 41 11.98 -14.13 15.20
N SER A 42 12.78 -13.09 15.38
CA SER A 42 12.66 -11.95 16.30
C SER A 42 11.42 -11.06 16.03
N MET A 43 10.30 -11.67 15.69
CA MET A 43 9.02 -11.02 15.45
C MET A 43 8.22 -11.01 16.75
N PRO A 44 7.42 -9.97 17.01
CA PRO A 44 6.63 -9.90 18.23
C PRO A 44 5.73 -11.15 18.34
N PRO A 45 5.75 -11.86 19.49
CA PRO A 45 5.05 -13.13 19.68
C PRO A 45 3.52 -13.04 19.56
N ASN A 46 2.98 -11.82 19.49
CA ASN A 46 1.53 -11.56 19.51
C ASN A 46 0.85 -11.55 18.14
N MET A 47 1.57 -11.68 17.01
CA MET A 47 0.94 -11.72 15.69
C MET A 47 0.98 -13.13 15.09
N PRO A 48 -0.16 -13.84 15.04
CA PRO A 48 -0.23 -15.16 14.42
C PRO A 48 0.03 -15.04 12.92
N CYS A 49 0.72 -16.05 12.36
CA CYS A 49 0.88 -16.16 10.93
C CYS A 49 -0.44 -16.62 10.27
N ALA A 50 -0.67 -16.22 9.03
CA ALA A 50 -1.74 -16.78 8.21
C ALA A 50 -1.54 -18.30 8.03
N PRO A 51 -2.61 -19.09 7.79
CA PRO A 51 -2.44 -20.51 7.48
C PRO A 51 -1.49 -20.71 6.29
N PRO A 52 -0.60 -21.72 6.32
CA PRO A 52 0.30 -22.00 5.22
C PRO A 52 -0.51 -22.27 3.95
N HIS A 53 -0.13 -21.61 2.87
CA HIS A 53 -0.82 -21.73 1.59
C HIS A 53 -0.48 -23.08 0.94
N PRO A 54 -1.44 -23.88 0.44
CA PRO A 54 -1.18 -25.22 -0.12
C PRO A 54 -0.13 -25.26 -1.23
N PHE A 55 0.01 -24.18 -2.00
CA PHE A 55 1.00 -24.08 -3.08
C PHE A 55 2.39 -23.60 -2.64
N HIS A 56 2.58 -23.21 -1.37
CA HIS A 56 3.82 -22.64 -0.85
C HIS A 56 4.31 -23.33 0.44
N PRO A 57 4.46 -24.67 0.47
CA PRO A 57 4.86 -25.37 1.68
C PRO A 57 6.28 -25.02 2.15
N ASN A 58 7.16 -24.60 1.24
CA ASN A 58 8.60 -24.39 1.49
C ASN A 58 9.07 -22.95 1.22
N MET A 59 8.17 -21.97 1.28
CA MET A 59 8.52 -20.57 1.00
C MET A 59 9.59 -20.05 1.98
N THR A 60 10.65 -19.47 1.45
CA THR A 60 11.75 -18.92 2.24
C THR A 60 11.68 -17.39 2.27
N VAL A 61 11.67 -16.80 3.47
CA VAL A 61 11.66 -15.34 3.62
C VAL A 61 12.85 -14.87 4.44
N ARG A 62 13.74 -14.09 3.79
CA ARG A 62 14.89 -13.45 4.43
C ARG A 62 14.57 -11.99 4.71
N ARG A 63 14.46 -11.66 5.99
CA ARG A 63 14.06 -10.35 6.49
C ARG A 63 15.29 -9.54 6.88
N GLY A 64 15.19 -8.22 6.82
CA GLY A 64 16.20 -7.34 7.41
C GLY A 64 17.51 -7.20 6.62
N VAL A 65 17.57 -7.62 5.36
CA VAL A 65 18.80 -7.52 4.55
C VAL A 65 19.09 -6.06 4.23
N LEU A 66 20.17 -5.50 4.80
CA LEU A 66 20.50 -4.07 4.72
C LEU A 66 19.33 -3.18 5.21
N ALA A 67 18.72 -3.58 6.34
CA ALA A 67 17.54 -2.89 6.86
C ALA A 67 17.80 -1.41 7.19
N ALA A 68 18.98 -1.08 7.73
CA ALA A 68 19.32 0.27 8.13
C ALA A 68 19.42 1.20 6.91
N GLU A 69 20.11 0.75 5.87
CA GLU A 69 20.32 1.44 4.61
C GLU A 69 19.00 1.60 3.85
N CYS A 70 18.20 0.53 3.75
CA CYS A 70 16.87 0.61 3.14
C CYS A 70 15.95 1.59 3.87
N ALA A 71 16.01 1.62 5.21
CA ALA A 71 15.21 2.54 6.00
C ALA A 71 15.67 3.99 5.81
N GLU A 72 16.99 4.20 5.73
CA GLU A 72 17.57 5.52 5.52
C GLU A 72 17.07 6.15 4.22
N VAL A 73 17.08 5.42 3.10
CA VAL A 73 16.59 5.91 1.80
C VAL A 73 15.15 6.44 1.92
N MET A 74 14.27 5.72 2.61
CA MET A 74 12.89 6.18 2.84
C MET A 74 12.78 7.39 3.76
N GLN A 75 13.57 7.43 4.83
CA GLN A 75 13.59 8.59 5.69
C GLN A 75 14.10 9.84 4.96
N GLN A 76 15.15 9.71 4.15
CA GLN A 76 15.69 10.80 3.33
C GLN A 76 14.63 11.35 2.37
N PHE A 77 13.92 10.48 1.65
CA PHE A 77 12.84 10.85 0.74
C PHE A 77 11.75 11.70 1.43
N PHE A 78 11.24 11.25 2.58
CA PHE A 78 10.21 12.00 3.29
C PHE A 78 10.76 13.25 4.00
N ARG A 79 12.04 13.28 4.41
CA ARG A 79 12.70 14.50 4.91
C ARG A 79 12.71 15.59 3.83
N LEU A 80 13.14 15.24 2.61
CA LEU A 80 13.17 16.18 1.48
C LEU A 80 11.78 16.71 1.13
N ARG A 81 10.78 15.82 1.07
CA ARG A 81 9.38 16.22 0.82
C ARG A 81 8.81 17.17 1.87
N ARG A 82 9.15 16.98 3.15
CA ARG A 82 8.71 17.89 4.22
C ARG A 82 9.36 19.27 4.11
N LYS A 83 10.63 19.36 3.70
CA LYS A 83 11.33 20.63 3.49
C LYS A 83 10.73 21.44 2.32
N LYS A 84 10.40 20.80 1.18
CA LYS A 84 9.79 21.48 0.02
C LYS A 84 8.45 22.15 0.36
N LYS A 85 7.70 21.62 1.33
CA LYS A 85 6.41 22.21 1.74
C LYS A 85 6.57 23.54 2.51
N THR A 86 7.76 23.83 3.03
CA THR A 86 8.05 25.03 3.83
C THR A 86 8.56 26.20 2.98
N GLU A 87 9.12 25.93 1.80
CA GLU A 87 9.55 26.98 0.86
C GLU A 87 8.41 27.29 -0.12
N PRO A 88 7.94 28.55 -0.24
CA PRO A 88 7.06 28.94 -1.33
C PRO A 88 7.81 28.75 -2.66
N GLU A 89 7.29 27.88 -3.52
CA GLU A 89 7.83 27.67 -4.86
C GLU A 89 7.73 29.00 -5.63
N PRO A 90 8.83 29.56 -6.18
CA PRO A 90 8.74 30.76 -6.99
C PRO A 90 7.87 30.46 -8.21
N GLU A 91 6.78 31.20 -8.36
CA GLU A 91 5.88 31.04 -9.50
C GLU A 91 6.68 31.20 -10.81
N PRO A 92 6.58 30.25 -11.75
CA PRO A 92 7.23 30.39 -13.05
C PRO A 92 6.65 31.61 -13.78
N PRO A 93 7.47 32.39 -14.51
CA PRO A 93 7.01 33.57 -15.22
C PRO A 93 5.87 33.21 -16.17
N ASN A 94 4.76 33.92 -16.02
CA ASN A 94 3.58 33.87 -16.87
C ASN A 94 3.98 33.87 -18.35
N LEU A 95 3.85 32.73 -19.03
CA LEU A 95 3.92 32.65 -20.48
C LEU A 95 2.49 32.57 -21.05
N PRO A 96 2.21 33.30 -22.15
CA PRO A 96 0.87 33.53 -22.65
C PRO A 96 0.20 32.23 -23.14
N SER A 97 -1.08 32.17 -22.80
CA SER A 97 -2.09 31.17 -23.10
C SER A 97 -2.22 30.83 -24.60
N SER A 98 -1.82 29.61 -24.96
CA SER A 98 -2.48 28.74 -25.95
C SER A 98 -1.90 27.34 -25.72
N ILE A 99 -2.57 26.44 -25.02
CA ILE A 99 -3.65 25.59 -25.54
C ILE A 99 -4.56 25.27 -24.35
N SER A 100 -5.84 25.65 -24.44
CA SER A 100 -6.88 25.21 -23.50
C SER A 100 -7.17 23.72 -23.72
N VAL A 101 -6.47 22.83 -23.00
CA VAL A 101 -6.96 21.48 -22.77
C VAL A 101 -7.84 21.54 -21.53
N SER A 102 -9.15 21.56 -21.76
CA SER A 102 -10.17 21.58 -20.72
C SER A 102 -9.92 20.47 -19.69
N HIS A 103 -9.65 20.87 -18.45
CA HIS A 103 -9.88 20.03 -17.28
C HIS A 103 -11.37 19.72 -17.18
N HIS A 104 -11.83 18.61 -17.76
CA HIS A 104 -13.08 18.01 -17.30
C HIS A 104 -12.79 17.12 -16.10
N HIS A 105 -12.93 17.75 -14.95
CA HIS A 105 -13.25 17.16 -13.67
C HIS A 105 -14.35 16.09 -13.83
N GLN A 106 -14.01 14.79 -13.76
CA GLN A 106 -14.99 13.72 -13.62
C GLN A 106 -15.09 13.29 -12.16
N GLN A 107 -15.45 14.25 -11.31
CA GLN A 107 -16.17 14.01 -10.06
C GLN A 107 -17.57 14.56 -10.25
N HIS A 108 -18.51 13.72 -10.68
CA HIS A 108 -19.94 13.81 -10.34
C HIS A 108 -20.75 12.77 -11.12
N HIS A 109 -20.98 11.57 -10.55
CA HIS A 109 -22.12 10.76 -10.99
C HIS A 109 -22.68 9.78 -9.94
N SER A 110 -22.62 10.10 -8.64
CA SER A 110 -23.27 9.29 -7.59
C SER A 110 -24.63 9.82 -7.11
N ASN A 111 -25.07 11.02 -7.53
CA ASN A 111 -26.29 11.65 -6.99
C ASN A 111 -27.56 11.40 -7.81
N PHE A 112 -27.45 10.73 -8.97
CA PHE A 112 -28.60 10.31 -9.76
C PHE A 112 -29.16 8.96 -9.28
N LEU A 113 -28.28 8.01 -8.92
CA LEU A 113 -28.69 6.67 -8.48
C LEU A 113 -29.26 6.62 -7.06
N SER A 114 -28.86 7.52 -6.16
CA SER A 114 -29.39 7.59 -4.79
C SER A 114 -30.84 8.08 -4.72
N LYS A 115 -31.24 9.00 -5.63
CA LYS A 115 -32.63 9.47 -5.73
C LYS A 115 -33.57 8.41 -6.29
N LEU A 116 -33.09 7.59 -7.23
CA LEU A 116 -33.87 6.48 -7.79
C LEU A 116 -34.12 5.38 -6.74
N HIS A 117 -33.13 5.04 -5.92
CA HIS A 117 -33.32 4.10 -4.80
C HIS A 117 -34.29 4.63 -3.73
N HIS A 118 -34.30 5.94 -3.47
CA HIS A 118 -35.22 6.52 -2.49
C HIS A 118 -36.67 6.52 -2.97
N ALA A 119 -36.91 6.73 -4.28
CA ALA A 119 -38.24 6.62 -4.87
C ALA A 119 -38.76 5.17 -4.90
N PHE A 120 -37.89 4.19 -5.22
CA PHE A 120 -38.25 2.77 -5.20
C PHE A 120 -38.55 2.23 -3.79
N LYS A 121 -37.83 2.70 -2.76
CA LYS A 121 -38.12 2.32 -1.36
C LYS A 121 -39.47 2.85 -0.83
N VAL A 122 -39.96 3.98 -1.34
CA VAL A 122 -41.23 4.58 -0.90
C VAL A 122 -42.43 3.96 -1.62
N ILE A 123 -42.26 3.44 -2.85
CA ILE A 123 -43.34 2.79 -3.62
C ILE A 123 -43.53 1.31 -3.27
N PHE A 124 -42.50 0.60 -2.80
CA PHE A 124 -42.54 -0.84 -2.48
C PHE A 124 -42.58 -1.17 -0.97
N CYS A 125 -42.93 -0.21 -0.11
CA CYS A 125 -43.13 -0.41 1.33
C CYS A 125 -44.50 0.10 1.83
N LEU A 126 -45.52 -0.04 0.99
CA LEU A 126 -46.93 -0.16 1.39
C LEU A 126 -47.40 -1.58 1.08
#